data_AF-N9N061-F1
#
_entry.id   AF-N9N061-F1
#
_cell.length_a   1.000
_cell.length_b   1.000
_cell.length_c   1.000
_cell.angle_alpha   90.00
_cell.angle_beta   90.00
_cell.angle_gamma   90.00
#
_symmetry.space_group_name_H-M   'P 1'
#
loop_
_entity.id
_entity.type
_entity.pdbx_description
1 polymer ?
#
loop_
_entity_poly.entity_id
_entity_poly.type
_entity_poly.pdbx_seq_one_letter_code
_entity_poly.pdbx_strand_id
1 'polypeptide(L)'
;MKESMKNEVLVNAEAFTIATQMYVRLRRVCGRVIDVMYLVNNKDYAKHVLDIALTTQDPELERFVHRLSPLIDLYPEPNPLVVETKTATEKQPVEVLETYSMEVTDEEIYQAQVHHHYIGALR
;
A
#
# COMPACT_ATOMS: atom_id res chain seq x y z
N MET A 1 1.31 24.48 -23.71
CA MET A 1 1.99 23.53 -22.79
C MET A 1 1.76 23.84 -21.31
N LYS A 2 1.95 25.08 -20.83
CA LYS A 2 1.81 25.45 -19.41
C LYS A 2 0.38 25.29 -18.83
N GLU A 3 -0.65 25.34 -19.67
CA GLU A 3 -2.05 25.20 -19.25
C GLU A 3 -2.48 23.73 -19.04
N SER A 4 -2.08 22.82 -19.95
CA SER A 4 -2.29 21.36 -19.79
C SER A 4 -1.70 20.84 -18.48
N MET A 5 -0.45 21.24 -18.19
CA MET A 5 0.28 20.80 -17.02
C MET A 5 -0.36 21.29 -15.71
N LYS A 6 -1.03 22.45 -15.72
CA LYS A 6 -1.79 22.94 -14.56
C LYS A 6 -3.06 22.11 -14.34
N ASN A 7 -3.76 21.73 -15.40
CA ASN A 7 -4.94 20.90 -15.31
C ASN A 7 -4.60 19.50 -14.79
N GLU A 8 -3.50 18.90 -15.25
CA GLU A 8 -3.02 17.61 -14.75
C GLU A 8 -2.73 17.65 -13.23
N VAL A 9 -2.07 18.70 -12.76
CA VAL A 9 -1.78 18.90 -11.33
C VAL A 9 -3.07 19.08 -10.52
N LEU A 10 -4.04 19.84 -11.03
CA LEU A 10 -5.32 20.05 -10.36
C LEU A 10 -6.15 18.76 -10.27
N VAL A 11 -6.21 17.99 -11.37
CA VAL A 11 -6.87 16.67 -11.42
C VAL A 11 -6.26 15.72 -10.40
N ASN A 12 -4.92 15.70 -10.30
CA ASN A 12 -4.22 14.85 -9.36
C ASN A 12 -4.48 15.28 -7.90
N ALA A 13 -4.48 16.58 -7.61
CA ALA A 13 -4.81 17.10 -6.29
C ALA A 13 -6.25 16.79 -5.85
N GLU A 14 -7.22 16.90 -6.77
CA GLU A 14 -8.61 16.54 -6.49
C GLU A 14 -8.76 15.03 -6.25
N ALA A 15 -8.15 14.20 -7.11
CA ALA A 15 -8.14 12.76 -6.96
C ALA A 15 -7.54 12.31 -5.62
N PHE A 16 -6.40 12.89 -5.24
CA PHE A 16 -5.74 12.63 -3.96
C PHE A 16 -6.62 13.01 -2.76
N THR A 17 -7.32 14.15 -2.85
CA THR A 17 -8.24 14.59 -1.80
C THR A 17 -9.39 13.62 -1.62
N ILE A 18 -10.02 13.18 -2.72
CA ILE A 18 -11.12 12.20 -2.68
C ILE A 18 -10.62 10.86 -2.15
N ALA A 19 -9.47 10.38 -2.64
CA ALA A 19 -8.88 9.11 -2.21
C ALA A 19 -8.56 9.09 -0.70
N THR A 20 -8.09 10.21 -0.14
CA THR A 20 -7.85 10.36 1.31
C THR A 20 -9.15 10.29 2.11
N GLN A 21 -10.23 10.93 1.64
CA GLN A 21 -11.54 10.85 2.28
C GLN A 21 -12.10 9.41 2.23
N MET A 22 -11.92 8.75 1.08
CA MET A 22 -12.31 7.36 0.88
C MET A 22 -11.56 6.42 1.81
N TYR A 23 -10.23 6.60 1.99
CA TYR A 23 -9.43 5.86 2.96
C TYR A 23 -9.99 5.99 4.39
N VAL A 24 -10.28 7.21 4.84
CA VAL A 24 -10.84 7.44 6.18
C VAL A 24 -12.18 6.72 6.35
N ARG A 25 -13.06 6.77 5.34
CA ARG A 25 -14.38 6.14 5.40
C ARG A 25 -14.28 4.62 5.35
N LEU A 26 -13.47 4.05 4.44
CA LEU A 26 -13.21 2.61 4.36
C LEU A 26 -12.70 2.03 5.68
N ARG A 27 -11.76 2.72 6.33
CA ARG A 27 -11.21 2.30 7.63
C ARG A 27 -12.29 2.28 8.73
N ARG A 28 -13.26 3.19 8.68
CA ARG A 28 -14.36 3.25 9.66
C ARG A 28 -15.46 2.22 9.40
N VAL A 29 -15.81 2.01 8.14
CA VAL A 29 -16.94 1.15 7.75
C VAL A 29 -16.56 -0.33 7.80
N CYS A 30 -15.40 -0.70 7.28
CA CYS A 30 -15.00 -2.12 7.13
C CYS A 30 -13.57 -2.41 7.60
N GLY A 31 -12.90 -1.45 8.24
CA GLY A 31 -11.52 -1.64 8.73
C GLY A 31 -10.45 -1.70 7.63
N ARG A 32 -10.82 -1.48 6.36
CA ARG A 32 -9.90 -1.58 5.22
C ARG A 32 -8.97 -0.37 5.18
N VAL A 33 -7.67 -0.65 5.15
CA VAL A 33 -6.61 0.34 4.91
C VAL A 33 -6.18 0.23 3.45
N ILE A 34 -5.95 1.36 2.80
CA ILE A 34 -5.51 1.44 1.41
C ILE A 34 -4.30 2.36 1.31
N ASP A 35 -3.42 2.10 0.34
CA ASP A 35 -2.39 3.06 -0.06
C ASP A 35 -2.99 4.13 -0.97
N VAL A 36 -3.08 5.36 -0.48
CA VAL A 36 -3.63 6.51 -1.23
C VAL A 36 -2.69 6.94 -2.35
N MET A 37 -1.37 6.90 -2.12
CA MET A 37 -0.39 7.30 -3.13
C MET A 37 -0.37 6.29 -4.28
N TYR A 38 -0.49 5.00 -3.98
CA TYR A 38 -0.58 3.99 -5.03
C TYR A 38 -1.91 4.09 -5.80
N LEU A 39 -3.02 4.39 -5.11
CA LEU A 39 -4.33 4.61 -5.75
C LEU A 39 -4.28 5.69 -6.83
N VAL A 40 -3.67 6.84 -6.56
CA VAL A 40 -3.63 7.94 -7.54
C VAL A 40 -2.64 7.73 -8.69
N ASN A 41 -1.77 6.72 -8.60
CA ASN A 41 -0.73 6.45 -9.60
C ASN A 41 -0.95 5.13 -10.36
N ASN A 42 -1.92 4.31 -9.97
CA ASN A 42 -2.20 3.02 -10.58
C ASN A 42 -3.70 2.85 -10.87
N LYS A 43 -4.06 2.89 -12.16
CA LYS A 43 -5.44 2.80 -12.64
C LYS A 43 -6.14 1.50 -12.22
N ASP A 44 -5.45 0.36 -12.29
CA ASP A 44 -6.04 -0.94 -11.99
C ASP A 44 -6.29 -1.11 -10.50
N TYR A 45 -5.32 -0.69 -9.68
CA TYR A 45 -5.48 -0.67 -8.23
C TYR A 45 -6.60 0.30 -7.81
N ALA A 46 -6.72 1.47 -8.45
CA ALA A 46 -7.82 2.38 -8.19
C ALA A 46 -9.17 1.71 -8.45
N LYS A 47 -9.37 1.08 -9.62
CA LYS A 47 -10.59 0.33 -9.95
C LYS A 47 -10.91 -0.74 -8.90
N HIS A 48 -9.92 -1.50 -8.48
CA HIS A 48 -10.11 -2.51 -7.44
C HIS A 48 -10.58 -1.91 -6.10
N VAL A 49 -10.02 -0.76 -5.70
CA VAL A 49 -10.46 -0.06 -4.49
C VAL A 49 -11.88 0.49 -4.64
N LEU A 50 -12.28 0.95 -5.83
CA LEU A 50 -13.64 1.38 -6.12
C LEU A 50 -14.63 0.23 -5.96
N ASP A 51 -14.31 -0.95 -6.49
CA ASP A 51 -15.14 -2.14 -6.34
C ASP A 51 -15.32 -2.50 -4.86
N ILE A 52 -14.23 -2.51 -4.08
CA ILE A 52 -14.30 -2.73 -2.63
C ILE A 52 -15.23 -1.70 -1.97
N ALA A 53 -15.10 -0.42 -2.31
CA ALA A 53 -15.93 0.64 -1.75
C ALA A 53 -17.43 0.47 -2.10
N LEU A 54 -17.75 -0.03 -3.29
CA LEU A 54 -19.14 -0.33 -3.66
C LEU A 54 -19.68 -1.55 -2.91
N THR A 55 -18.86 -2.57 -2.63
CA THR A 55 -19.32 -3.75 -1.86
C THR A 55 -19.73 -3.43 -0.43
N THR A 56 -19.28 -2.30 0.14
CA THR A 56 -19.68 -1.92 1.51
C THR A 56 -21.09 -1.33 1.58
N GLN A 57 -21.73 -1.00 0.45
CA GLN A 57 -23.07 -0.39 0.38
C GLN A 57 -23.19 0.88 1.25
N ASP A 58 -22.08 1.62 1.40
CA ASP A 58 -22.04 2.83 2.22
C ASP A 58 -22.28 4.05 1.32
N PRO A 59 -23.27 4.90 1.63
CA PRO A 59 -23.67 5.99 0.74
C PRO A 59 -22.59 7.07 0.58
N GLU A 60 -21.71 7.26 1.58
CA GLU A 60 -20.59 8.18 1.41
C GLU A 60 -19.51 7.61 0.50
N LEU A 61 -19.21 6.31 0.63
CA LEU A 61 -18.28 5.62 -0.26
C LEU A 61 -18.78 5.61 -1.70
N GLU A 62 -20.07 5.35 -1.94
CA GLU A 62 -20.67 5.45 -3.27
C GLU A 62 -20.50 6.86 -3.86
N ARG A 63 -20.72 7.91 -3.05
CA ARG A 63 -20.50 9.30 -3.48
C ARG A 63 -19.04 9.57 -3.85
N PHE A 64 -18.08 9.02 -3.12
CA PHE A 64 -16.66 9.15 -3.46
C PHE A 64 -16.30 8.38 -4.73
N VAL A 65 -16.84 7.17 -4.91
CA VAL A 65 -16.66 6.37 -6.13
C VAL A 65 -17.16 7.16 -7.35
N HIS A 66 -18.35 7.75 -7.29
CA HIS A 66 -18.88 8.57 -8.38
C HIS A 66 -18.02 9.78 -8.73
N ARG A 67 -17.42 10.43 -7.73
CA ARG A 67 -16.54 11.59 -7.94
C ARG A 67 -15.16 11.19 -8.47
N LEU A 68 -14.62 10.06 -8.02
CA LEU A 68 -13.27 9.61 -8.36
C LEU A 68 -13.21 8.89 -9.72
N SER A 69 -14.27 8.16 -10.09
CA SER A 69 -14.35 7.40 -11.34
C SER A 69 -13.90 8.19 -12.59
N PRO A 70 -14.41 9.42 -12.87
CA PRO A 70 -13.99 10.17 -14.05
C PRO A 70 -12.53 10.65 -13.99
N LEU A 71 -11.94 10.76 -12.80
CA LEU A 71 -10.55 11.20 -12.62
C LEU A 71 -9.55 10.05 -12.87
N ILE A 72 -9.95 8.81 -12.57
CA ILE A 72 -9.12 7.61 -12.78
C ILE A 72 -8.82 7.38 -14.26
N ASP A 73 -9.72 7.77 -15.16
CA ASP A 73 -9.48 7.65 -16.59
C ASP A 73 -8.39 8.59 -17.11
N LEU A 74 -8.05 9.62 -16.33
CA LEU A 74 -6.98 10.57 -16.62
C LEU A 74 -5.64 10.15 -16.00
N TYR A 75 -5.59 9.02 -15.29
CA TYR A 75 -4.34 8.55 -14.70
C TYR A 75 -3.36 8.11 -15.79
N PRO A 76 -2.05 8.30 -15.54
CA PRO A 76 -1.04 7.76 -16.44
C PRO A 76 -1.16 6.23 -16.49
N GLU A 77 -0.89 5.67 -17.66
CA GLU A 77 -0.81 4.22 -17.82
C GLU A 77 0.25 3.65 -16.85
N PRO A 78 -0.04 2.51 -16.20
CA PRO A 78 0.87 1.92 -15.23
C PRO A 78 2.21 1.62 -15.92
N ASN A 79 3.30 2.20 -15.41
CA ASN A 79 4.63 1.93 -15.93
C ASN A 79 5.00 0.47 -15.58
N PRO A 80 5.24 -0.43 -16.55
CA PRO A 80 5.41 -1.86 -16.31
C PRO A 80 6.67 -2.23 -15.52
N LEU A 81 7.47 -1.26 -15.07
CA LEU A 81 8.65 -1.49 -14.23
C LEU A 81 8.31 -1.83 -12.76
N VAL A 82 7.04 -1.76 -12.37
CA VAL A 82 6.55 -2.15 -11.03
C VAL A 82 5.59 -3.35 -11.14
N VAL A 83 5.97 -4.36 -11.91
CA VAL A 83 5.37 -5.69 -11.78
C VAL A 83 6.04 -6.36 -10.58
N GLU A 84 5.32 -6.45 -9.47
CA GLU A 84 5.75 -7.26 -8.33
C GLU A 84 5.99 -8.70 -8.81
N THR A 85 7.24 -9.15 -8.67
CA THR A 85 7.59 -10.57 -8.61
C THR A 85 6.83 -11.22 -7.45
N LYS A 86 5.66 -11.77 -7.75
CA LYS A 86 5.06 -12.89 -7.02
C LYS A 86 5.01 -14.10 -7.92
N THR A 87 6.10 -14.86 -7.94
CA THR A 87 6.04 -16.29 -8.23
C THR A 87 6.94 -17.00 -7.23
N ALA A 88 6.30 -17.85 -6.42
CA ALA A 88 6.95 -18.96 -5.79
C ALA A 88 7.72 -19.80 -6.85
N THR A 89 8.97 -20.10 -6.52
CA THR A 89 9.76 -21.30 -6.81
C THR A 89 9.97 -21.78 -8.27
N GLU A 90 11.26 -22.06 -8.54
CA GLU A 90 11.88 -22.85 -9.63
C GLU A 90 12.18 -22.07 -10.93
N LYS A 91 13.41 -21.82 -11.37
CA LYS A 91 14.75 -22.39 -11.11
C LYS A 91 15.82 -21.33 -11.33
N GLN A 92 16.81 -21.29 -10.45
CA GLN A 92 18.06 -20.55 -10.63
C GLN A 92 18.97 -21.21 -11.69
N PRO A 93 20.02 -20.50 -12.15
CA PRO A 93 21.41 -20.89 -11.81
C PRO A 93 22.06 -19.71 -11.04
N VAL A 94 22.12 -19.73 -9.71
CA VAL A 94 23.05 -20.36 -8.74
C VAL A 94 24.51 -19.92 -8.96
N GLU A 95 24.84 -18.77 -8.38
CA GLU A 95 26.04 -18.47 -7.58
C GLU A 95 25.58 -17.29 -6.70
N VAL A 96 25.14 -17.48 -5.46
CA VAL A 96 25.96 -17.68 -4.26
C VAL A 96 25.20 -18.56 -3.28
N LEU A 97 25.85 -19.66 -2.94
CA LEU A 97 25.54 -20.56 -1.83
C LEU A 97 25.75 -19.81 -0.52
N GLU A 98 24.69 -19.56 0.25
CA GLU A 98 24.74 -19.66 1.71
C GLU A 98 23.34 -19.94 2.23
N THR A 99 23.17 -21.22 2.57
CA THR A 99 22.02 -21.81 3.22
C THR A 99 21.64 -21.02 4.46
N TYR A 100 20.49 -20.34 4.44
CA TYR A 100 19.81 -19.95 5.67
C TYR A 100 19.35 -21.24 6.37
N SER A 101 20.23 -21.82 7.18
CA SER A 101 19.87 -22.84 8.14
C SER A 101 18.97 -22.16 9.19
N MET A 102 17.74 -22.65 9.32
CA MET A 102 16.71 -22.09 10.21
C MET A 102 16.85 -22.59 11.66
N GLU A 103 18.02 -23.12 12.03
CA GLU A 103 18.30 -23.57 13.38
C GLU A 103 19.10 -22.49 14.10
N VAL A 104 18.45 -21.82 15.05
CA VAL A 104 19.10 -20.86 15.95
C VAL A 104 20.04 -21.64 16.84
N THR A 105 21.33 -21.33 16.79
CA THR A 105 22.33 -22.02 17.62
C THR A 105 22.32 -21.46 19.04
N ASP A 106 22.74 -22.29 20.01
CA ASP A 106 22.81 -21.91 21.42
C ASP A 106 23.75 -20.71 21.63
N GLU A 107 24.78 -20.57 20.79
CA GLU A 107 25.69 -19.43 20.77
C GLU A 107 25.00 -18.13 20.35
N GLU A 108 24.06 -18.17 19.39
CA GLU A 108 23.30 -17.01 18.94
C GLU A 108 22.33 -16.53 20.02
N ILE A 109 21.70 -17.47 20.73
CA ILE A 109 20.86 -17.19 21.90
C ILE A 109 21.68 -16.54 23.02
N TYR A 110 22.89 -17.03 23.28
CA TYR A 110 23.78 -16.48 24.30
C TYR A 110 24.19 -15.04 23.99
N GLN A 111 24.54 -14.74 22.74
CA GLN A 111 24.88 -13.36 22.31
C GLN A 111 23.68 -12.42 22.36
N ALA A 112 22.46 -12.94 22.15
CA ALA A 112 21.23 -12.16 22.21
C ALA A 112 20.77 -11.86 23.66
N GLN A 113 21.37 -12.47 24.69
CA GLN A 113 21.04 -12.15 26.08
C GLN A 113 21.53 -10.75 26.45
N VAL A 114 20.59 -9.80 26.52
CA VAL A 114 20.83 -8.47 27.07
C VAL A 114 20.84 -8.58 28.60
N HIS A 115 21.89 -8.07 29.25
CA HIS A 115 21.95 -8.01 30.72
C HIS A 115 20.83 -7.12 31.27
N HIS A 116 19.74 -7.73 31.71
CA HIS A 116 18.67 -7.05 32.43
C HIS A 116 19.16 -6.66 33.82
N HIS A 117 19.59 -5.41 33.98
CA HIS A 117 19.73 -4.82 35.30
C HIS A 117 18.33 -4.49 35.81
N TYR A 118 17.88 -5.21 36.83
CA TYR A 118 16.63 -4.93 37.52
C TYR A 118 16.73 -3.56 38.20
N ILE A 119 16.11 -2.53 37.62
CA ILE A 119 15.90 -1.23 38.25
C ILE A 119 14.48 -1.23 38.80
N GLY A 120 14.27 -1.92 39.92
CA GLY A 120 12.97 -2.02 40.57
C GLY A 120 13.06 -1.80 42.07
N ALA A 121 12.87 -0.54 42.47
CA ALA A 121 12.16 -0.07 43.67
C ALA A 121 12.81 1.25 44.15
N LEU A 122 12.31 2.38 43.64
CA LEU A 122 12.34 3.61 44.40
C LEU A 122 10.95 3.77 45.02
N ARG A 123 10.94 3.71 46.35
CA ARG A 123 9.84 4.09 47.24
C ARG A 123 9.43 5.54 47.02
#